data_AF-A0AAV7N0Q0-F1
#
_entry.id   AF-A0AAV7N0Q0-F1
#
_cell.length_a   1.000
_cell.length_b   1.000
_cell.length_c   1.000
_cell.angle_alpha   90.00
_cell.angle_beta   90.00
_cell.angle_gamma   90.00
#
_symmetry.space_group_name_H-M   'P 1'
#
loop_
_entity.id
_entity.type
_entity.pdbx_description
1 polymer ?
#
loop_
_entity_poly.entity_id
_entity_poly.type
_entity_poly.pdbx_seq_one_letter_code
_entity_poly.pdbx_strand_id
1 'polypeptide(L)'
;MTVPPMTNPPETVQSLTSDIFMERILQEITAVGRRLEGKDTKISDLTAESRSIRNDIASFQGRMTNIDHSLSIDEEKLNFSPYTDHELQYLRDKITDLEDWGHRNNVGFFGIPERVKGMDVKAILINNITTITGLTYSPAGVTEGTSPRPDVQRPGGQTRPVIACFHRHEQARQLLTAPRTHGPYLYENRKLKMVPDFSQDINERRGAFLALPPPNTPIGHQVCSV
;
A
#
# COMPACT_ATOMS: atom_id res chain seq x y z
N MET A 1 15.49 -5.58 -125.84
CA MET A 1 16.68 -5.53 -124.95
C MET A 1 17.30 -4.15 -125.18
N THR A 2 17.34 -3.22 -124.24
CA THR A 2 18.01 -3.31 -122.92
C THR A 2 17.41 -2.24 -121.99
N VAL A 3 17.18 -2.59 -120.73
CA VAL A 3 16.57 -1.74 -119.69
C VAL A 3 17.64 -0.83 -119.06
N PRO A 4 17.39 0.48 -118.82
CA PRO A 4 18.25 1.28 -117.96
C PRO A 4 17.90 1.07 -116.48
N PRO A 5 18.90 1.03 -115.58
CA PRO A 5 18.70 0.66 -114.18
C PRO A 5 18.20 1.83 -113.34
N MET A 6 17.33 1.51 -112.38
CA MET A 6 16.91 2.42 -111.32
C MET A 6 18.02 2.61 -110.28
N THR A 7 18.11 3.85 -109.86
CA THR A 7 18.83 4.43 -108.72
C THR A 7 18.62 3.67 -107.40
N ASN A 8 19.72 3.32 -106.72
CA ASN A 8 19.74 2.98 -105.31
C ASN A 8 20.30 4.17 -104.49
N PRO A 9 19.76 4.47 -103.30
CA PRO A 9 20.25 5.55 -102.44
C PRO A 9 21.62 5.21 -101.80
N PRO A 10 22.40 6.24 -101.38
CA PRO A 10 23.82 6.10 -101.04
C PRO A 10 24.08 5.39 -99.70
N GLU A 11 25.02 4.44 -99.72
CA GLU A 11 25.47 3.55 -98.63
C GLU A 11 25.97 4.28 -97.36
N THR A 12 26.27 5.57 -97.44
CA THR A 12 26.82 6.39 -96.34
C THR A 12 25.82 6.61 -95.19
N VAL A 13 24.51 6.60 -95.46
CA VAL A 13 23.48 6.81 -94.43
C VAL A 13 23.31 5.58 -93.54
N GLN A 14 23.54 4.37 -94.08
CA GLN A 14 23.38 3.11 -93.34
C GLN A 14 24.48 2.87 -92.30
N SER A 15 25.74 3.28 -92.57
CA SER A 15 26.84 3.11 -91.60
C SER A 15 26.70 4.06 -90.41
N LEU A 16 26.37 5.33 -90.66
CA LEU A 16 26.11 6.33 -89.63
C LEU A 16 24.94 5.92 -88.71
N THR A 17 23.88 5.32 -89.25
CA THR A 17 22.77 4.81 -88.44
C THR A 17 23.15 3.61 -87.58
N SER A 18 24.07 2.77 -88.05
CA SER A 18 24.58 1.62 -87.28
C SER A 18 25.50 2.06 -86.13
N ASP A 19 26.33 3.07 -86.36
CA ASP A 19 27.23 3.62 -85.34
C ASP A 19 26.45 4.32 -84.21
N ILE A 20 25.43 5.09 -84.56
CA ILE A 20 24.52 5.72 -83.58
C ILE A 20 23.77 4.66 -82.75
N PHE A 21 23.38 3.54 -83.37
CA PHE A 21 22.72 2.43 -82.67
C PHE A 21 23.66 1.72 -81.68
N MET A 22 24.90 1.46 -82.09
CA MET A 22 25.92 0.87 -81.22
C MET A 22 26.29 1.78 -80.04
N GLU A 23 26.43 3.08 -80.27
CA GLU A 23 26.69 4.05 -79.21
C GLU A 23 25.56 4.05 -78.15
N ARG A 24 24.31 3.99 -78.59
CA ARG A 24 23.15 3.89 -77.69
C ARG A 24 23.12 2.60 -76.88
N ILE A 25 23.52 1.46 -77.46
CA ILE A 25 23.65 0.19 -76.73
C ILE A 25 24.73 0.29 -75.66
N LEU A 26 25.89 0.87 -75.98
CA LEU A 26 26.99 1.04 -75.02
C LEU A 26 26.59 1.99 -73.87
N GLN A 27 25.85 3.06 -74.17
CA GLN A 27 25.28 3.95 -73.15
C GLN A 27 24.30 3.21 -72.24
N GLU A 28 23.46 2.33 -72.77
CA GLU A 28 22.50 1.56 -71.96
C GLU A 28 23.22 0.49 -71.11
N ILE A 29 24.23 -0.19 -71.66
CA ILE A 29 25.06 -1.16 -70.91
C ILE A 29 25.78 -0.47 -69.75
N THR A 30 26.37 0.71 -69.98
CA THR A 30 27.04 1.49 -68.91
C THR A 30 26.03 2.03 -67.89
N ALA A 31 24.82 2.38 -68.30
CA ALA A 31 23.74 2.77 -67.39
C ALA A 31 23.26 1.59 -66.53
N VAL A 32 23.13 0.39 -67.12
CA VAL A 32 22.81 -0.84 -66.39
C VAL A 32 23.93 -1.21 -65.42
N GLY A 33 25.20 -1.09 -65.82
CA GLY A 33 26.36 -1.30 -64.94
C GLY A 33 26.32 -0.41 -63.70
N ARG A 34 26.11 0.90 -63.87
CA ARG A 34 25.95 1.85 -62.75
C ARG A 34 24.77 1.50 -61.84
N ARG A 35 23.66 1.04 -62.41
CA ARG A 35 22.48 0.60 -61.62
C ARG A 35 22.75 -0.69 -60.84
N LEU A 36 23.58 -1.59 -61.35
CA LEU A 36 23.98 -2.82 -60.67
C LEU A 36 24.93 -2.50 -59.50
N GLU A 37 25.95 -1.67 -59.72
CA GLU A 37 26.84 -1.19 -58.64
C GLU A 37 26.05 -0.47 -57.53
N GLY A 38 25.08 0.35 -57.91
CA GLY A 38 24.17 1.02 -56.98
C GLY A 38 23.23 0.05 -56.22
N LYS A 39 23.02 -1.17 -56.72
CA LYS A 39 22.31 -2.23 -55.99
C LYS A 39 23.25 -3.02 -55.09
N ASP A 40 24.46 -3.33 -55.55
CA ASP A 40 25.46 -4.05 -54.76
C ASP A 40 25.86 -3.29 -53.49
N THR A 41 25.98 -1.97 -53.59
CA THR A 41 26.18 -1.08 -52.43
C THR A 41 25.03 -1.17 -51.43
N LYS A 42 23.78 -1.05 -51.90
CA LYS A 42 22.58 -1.20 -51.04
C LYS A 42 22.46 -2.58 -50.41
N ILE A 43 22.80 -3.64 -51.16
CA ILE A 43 22.81 -5.01 -50.64
C ILE A 43 23.89 -5.12 -49.54
N SER A 44 25.08 -4.57 -49.77
CA SER A 44 26.13 -4.51 -48.75
C SER A 44 25.65 -3.79 -47.49
N ASP A 45 25.03 -2.61 -47.62
CA ASP A 45 24.51 -1.84 -46.49
C ASP A 45 23.43 -2.63 -45.71
N LEU A 46 22.47 -3.22 -46.42
CA LEU A 46 21.42 -4.07 -45.81
C LEU A 46 22.01 -5.29 -45.10
N THR A 47 23.08 -5.89 -45.63
CA THR A 47 23.77 -7.00 -44.95
C THR A 47 24.51 -6.55 -43.69
N ALA A 48 25.03 -5.32 -43.67
CA ALA A 48 25.65 -4.74 -42.49
C ALA A 48 24.60 -4.45 -41.40
N GLU A 49 23.48 -3.84 -41.77
CA GLU A 49 22.36 -3.58 -40.86
C GLU A 49 21.77 -4.89 -40.30
N SER A 50 21.56 -5.89 -41.16
CA SER A 50 21.10 -7.22 -40.75
C SER A 50 22.05 -7.90 -39.75
N ARG A 51 23.37 -7.67 -39.90
CA ARG A 51 24.38 -8.16 -38.95
C ARG A 51 24.29 -7.42 -37.62
N SER A 52 24.08 -6.10 -37.65
CA SER A 52 23.88 -5.29 -36.44
C SER A 52 22.66 -5.75 -35.66
N ILE A 53 21.51 -5.89 -36.31
CA ILE A 53 20.26 -6.36 -35.70
C ILE A 53 20.46 -7.73 -35.06
N ARG A 54 21.19 -8.64 -35.72
CA ARG A 54 21.48 -9.97 -35.16
C ARG A 54 22.30 -9.89 -33.87
N ASN A 55 23.27 -8.98 -33.81
CA ASN A 55 24.07 -8.77 -32.59
C ASN A 55 23.22 -8.19 -31.45
N ASP A 56 22.34 -7.24 -31.77
CA ASP A 56 21.42 -6.65 -30.80
C ASP A 56 20.44 -7.71 -30.25
N ILE A 57 19.89 -8.56 -31.12
CA ILE A 57 19.05 -9.70 -30.72
C ILE A 57 19.80 -10.65 -29.78
N ALA A 58 21.05 -10.98 -30.10
CA ALA A 58 21.87 -11.84 -29.23
C ALA A 58 22.13 -11.20 -27.86
N SER A 59 22.37 -9.88 -27.83
CA SER A 59 22.52 -9.12 -26.57
C SER A 59 21.23 -9.12 -25.76
N PHE A 60 20.08 -8.87 -26.40
CA PHE A 60 18.79 -8.91 -25.74
C PHE A 60 18.44 -10.29 -25.20
N GLN A 61 18.75 -11.35 -25.95
CA GLN A 61 18.57 -12.73 -25.49
C GLN A 61 19.40 -13.00 -24.23
N GLY A 62 20.68 -12.62 -24.21
CA GLY A 62 21.52 -12.78 -23.02
C GLY A 62 21.03 -11.98 -21.81
N ARG A 63 20.51 -10.76 -22.03
CA ARG A 63 19.89 -9.97 -20.96
C ARG A 63 18.60 -10.62 -20.46
N MET A 64 17.78 -11.16 -21.36
CA MET A 64 16.54 -11.84 -21.01
C MET A 64 16.81 -13.07 -20.16
N THR A 65 17.76 -13.92 -20.55
CA THR A 65 18.13 -15.11 -19.76
C THR A 65 18.63 -14.75 -18.37
N ASN A 66 19.35 -13.63 -18.23
CA ASN A 66 19.81 -13.16 -16.92
C ASN A 66 18.67 -12.63 -16.05
N ILE A 67 17.70 -11.92 -16.67
CA ILE A 67 16.50 -11.44 -16.00
C ILE A 67 15.64 -12.63 -15.56
N ASP A 68 15.38 -13.60 -16.44
CA ASP A 68 14.61 -14.80 -16.12
C ASP A 68 15.26 -15.60 -14.98
N HIS A 69 16.59 -15.73 -14.99
CA HIS A 69 17.31 -16.39 -13.91
C HIS A 69 17.19 -15.63 -12.57
N SER A 70 17.32 -14.29 -12.61
CA SER A 70 17.19 -13.46 -11.41
C SER A 70 15.77 -13.50 -10.85
N LEU A 71 14.76 -13.44 -11.72
CA LEU A 71 13.35 -13.59 -11.34
C LEU A 71 13.08 -14.96 -10.72
N SER A 72 13.60 -16.03 -11.31
CA SER A 72 13.45 -17.39 -10.75
C SER A 72 14.05 -17.50 -9.34
N ILE A 73 15.21 -16.90 -9.09
CA ILE A 73 15.84 -16.86 -7.76
C ILE A 73 14.98 -16.05 -6.78
N ASP A 74 14.46 -14.89 -7.22
CA ASP A 74 13.67 -14.02 -6.36
C ASP A 74 12.29 -14.62 -6.07
N GLU A 75 11.67 -15.32 -7.02
CA GLU A 75 10.46 -16.12 -6.83
C GLU A 75 10.70 -17.26 -5.83
N GLU A 76 11.84 -17.94 -5.90
CA GLU A 76 12.19 -18.98 -4.92
C GLU A 76 12.29 -18.37 -3.51
N LYS A 77 12.98 -17.23 -3.35
CA LYS A 77 13.07 -16.52 -2.06
C LYS A 77 11.71 -16.04 -1.55
N LEU A 78 10.84 -15.55 -2.43
CA LEU A 78 9.47 -15.16 -2.07
C LEU A 78 8.60 -16.37 -1.73
N ASN A 79 8.80 -17.52 -2.36
CA ASN A 79 8.09 -18.76 -2.04
C ASN A 79 8.56 -19.43 -0.75
N PHE A 80 9.74 -19.08 -0.23
CA PHE A 80 10.13 -19.37 1.16
C PHE A 80 9.42 -18.46 2.18
N SER A 81 8.66 -17.44 1.74
CA SER A 81 7.95 -16.48 2.59
C SER A 81 6.53 -16.81 3.09
N PRO A 82 5.88 -17.98 2.85
CA PRO A 82 4.60 -18.25 3.50
C PRO A 82 4.78 -18.51 5.00
N TYR A 83 5.96 -19.00 5.41
CA TYR A 83 6.33 -19.11 6.82
C TYR A 83 6.40 -17.73 7.48
N THR A 84 6.97 -16.74 6.80
CA THR A 84 7.03 -15.36 7.31
C THR A 84 5.65 -14.73 7.39
N ASP A 85 4.73 -14.96 6.47
CA ASP A 85 3.38 -14.38 6.59
C ASP A 85 2.59 -14.97 7.78
N HIS A 86 2.66 -16.29 7.96
CA HIS A 86 2.05 -16.95 9.12
C HIS A 86 2.73 -16.54 10.43
N GLU A 87 4.06 -16.44 10.45
CA GLU A 87 4.82 -15.97 11.60
C GLU A 87 4.55 -14.49 11.90
N LEU A 88 4.46 -13.64 10.89
CA LEU A 88 4.11 -12.22 11.04
C LEU A 88 2.71 -12.08 11.60
N GLN A 89 1.75 -12.86 11.12
CA GLN A 89 0.40 -12.86 11.66
C GLN A 89 0.39 -13.35 13.11
N TYR A 90 1.07 -14.46 13.41
CA TYR A 90 1.21 -14.97 14.77
C TYR A 90 1.85 -13.95 15.71
N LEU A 91 2.90 -13.24 15.26
CA LEU A 91 3.57 -12.20 16.02
C LEU A 91 2.66 -10.99 16.25
N ARG A 92 1.89 -10.57 15.24
CA ARG A 92 0.90 -9.49 15.38
C ARG A 92 -0.20 -9.86 16.38
N ASP A 93 -0.73 -11.07 16.28
CA ASP A 93 -1.75 -11.56 17.20
C ASP A 93 -1.18 -11.61 18.64
N LYS A 94 0.05 -12.11 18.80
CA LYS A 94 0.72 -12.15 20.09
C LYS A 94 1.01 -10.76 20.67
N ILE A 95 1.42 -9.80 19.85
CA ILE A 95 1.62 -8.41 20.29
C ILE A 95 0.28 -7.81 20.76
N THR A 96 -0.77 -8.00 19.96
CA THR A 96 -2.13 -7.53 20.30
C THR A 96 -2.58 -8.12 21.64
N ASP A 97 -2.43 -9.44 21.81
CA ASP A 97 -2.79 -10.13 23.06
C ASP A 97 -2.00 -9.60 24.27
N LEU A 98 -0.70 -9.32 24.10
CA LEU A 98 0.15 -8.77 25.16
C LEU A 98 -0.24 -7.33 25.52
N GLU A 99 -0.53 -6.49 24.54
CA GLU A 99 -1.03 -5.14 24.76
C GLU A 99 -2.36 -5.17 25.51
N ASP A 100 -3.30 -5.97 25.04
CA ASP A 100 -4.62 -6.11 25.67
C ASP A 100 -4.52 -6.67 27.09
N TRP A 101 -3.59 -7.59 27.34
CA TRP A 101 -3.31 -8.06 28.69
C TRP A 101 -2.78 -6.94 29.60
N GLY A 102 -1.92 -6.07 29.07
CA GLY A 102 -1.42 -4.88 29.77
C GLY A 102 -2.52 -3.86 30.07
N HIS A 103 -3.44 -3.64 29.12
CA HIS A 103 -4.56 -2.71 29.27
C HIS A 103 -5.74 -3.28 30.09
N ARG A 104 -5.79 -4.59 30.31
CA ARG A 104 -6.91 -5.29 30.97
C ARG A 104 -7.30 -4.70 32.33
N ASN A 105 -6.32 -4.19 33.06
CA ASN A 105 -6.49 -3.63 34.40
C ASN A 105 -6.72 -2.11 34.41
N ASN A 106 -6.67 -1.48 33.24
CA ASN A 106 -6.78 -0.04 33.09
C ASN A 106 -8.25 0.38 32.92
N VAL A 107 -8.63 1.43 33.62
CA VAL A 107 -9.93 2.08 33.48
C VAL A 107 -9.72 3.56 33.19
N GLY A 108 -10.32 4.03 32.10
CA GLY A 108 -10.37 5.44 31.73
C GLY A 108 -11.55 6.15 32.41
N PHE A 109 -11.26 7.26 33.09
CA PHE A 109 -12.25 8.12 33.75
C PHE A 109 -12.41 9.43 32.98
N PHE A 110 -13.63 9.73 32.57
CA PHE A 110 -14.00 10.98 31.89
C PHE A 110 -14.95 11.80 32.77
N GLY A 111 -14.84 13.13 32.72
CA GLY A 111 -15.67 14.05 33.49
C GLY A 111 -14.99 14.63 34.74
N ILE A 112 -13.76 14.19 35.06
CA ILE A 112 -12.95 14.77 36.15
C ILE A 112 -12.39 16.12 35.69
N PRO A 113 -12.63 17.23 36.41
CA PRO A 113 -12.12 18.55 36.05
C PRO A 113 -10.59 18.63 36.16
N GLU A 114 -9.96 19.27 35.19
CA GLU A 114 -8.49 19.31 35.08
C GLU A 114 -7.82 20.12 36.20
N ARG A 115 -8.56 21.04 36.85
CA ARG A 115 -8.08 21.83 38.00
C ARG A 115 -7.68 20.97 39.21
N VAL A 116 -8.16 19.73 39.25
CA VAL A 116 -7.86 18.77 40.32
C VAL A 116 -6.52 18.04 40.09
N LYS A 117 -5.95 18.13 38.88
CA LYS A 117 -4.73 17.41 38.46
C LYS A 117 -3.41 17.93 39.07
N GLY A 118 -3.48 18.82 40.06
CA GLY A 118 -2.35 19.27 40.89
C GLY A 118 -2.42 18.79 42.35
N MET A 119 -3.54 18.19 42.78
CA MET A 119 -3.66 17.45 44.04
C MET A 119 -3.41 15.96 43.79
N ASP A 120 -3.31 15.15 44.84
CA ASP A 120 -3.18 13.69 44.76
C ASP A 120 -4.40 13.07 44.06
N VAL A 121 -4.36 13.03 42.72
CA VAL A 121 -5.45 12.55 41.84
C VAL A 121 -5.80 11.12 42.19
N LYS A 122 -4.80 10.33 42.58
CA LYS A 122 -4.98 8.97 43.08
C LYS A 122 -5.84 8.94 44.34
N ALA A 123 -5.56 9.76 45.36
CA ALA A 123 -6.40 9.84 46.55
C ALA A 123 -7.84 10.27 46.21
N ILE A 124 -7.99 11.23 45.29
CA ILE A 124 -9.31 11.71 44.86
C ILE A 124 -10.07 10.63 44.10
N LEU A 125 -9.42 9.91 43.19
CA LEU A 125 -10.01 8.76 42.51
C LEU A 125 -10.44 7.70 43.51
N ILE A 126 -9.59 7.31 44.45
CA ILE A 126 -9.91 6.28 45.44
C ILE A 126 -11.08 6.70 46.33
N ASN A 127 -11.07 7.93 46.84
CA ASN A 127 -12.14 8.44 47.69
C ASN A 127 -13.46 8.46 46.93
N ASN A 128 -13.48 9.04 45.72
CA ASN A 128 -14.69 9.11 44.92
C ASN A 128 -15.18 7.73 44.52
N ILE A 129 -14.29 6.87 44.02
CA ILE A 129 -14.66 5.51 43.64
C ILE A 129 -15.23 4.76 44.85
N THR A 130 -14.60 4.87 46.02
CA THR A 130 -15.10 4.21 47.25
C THR A 130 -16.47 4.73 47.66
N THR A 131 -16.70 6.05 47.61
CA THR A 131 -18.02 6.64 47.91
C THR A 131 -19.08 6.22 46.88
N ILE A 132 -18.69 6.12 45.62
CA ILE A 132 -19.58 5.88 44.49
C ILE A 132 -19.96 4.40 44.36
N THR A 133 -19.00 3.49 44.54
CA THR A 133 -19.22 2.05 44.38
C THR A 133 -19.46 1.33 45.71
N GLY A 134 -19.14 1.96 46.84
CA GLY A 134 -19.16 1.32 48.16
C GLY A 134 -18.06 0.27 48.34
N LEU A 135 -17.15 0.14 47.39
CA LEU A 135 -16.05 -0.82 47.41
C LEU A 135 -14.80 -0.13 47.97
N THR A 136 -14.17 -0.72 48.97
CA THR A 136 -12.94 -0.18 49.55
C THR A 136 -11.74 -0.60 48.72
N TYR A 137 -11.01 0.37 48.17
CA TYR A 137 -9.78 0.12 47.41
C TYR A 137 -8.55 0.56 48.19
N SER A 138 -7.50 -0.25 48.18
CA SER A 138 -6.21 0.14 48.75
C SER A 138 -5.52 1.16 47.84
N PRO A 139 -5.00 2.28 48.37
CA PRO A 139 -4.21 3.20 47.59
C PRO A 139 -3.00 2.55 46.93
N ALA A 140 -2.36 1.57 47.57
CA ALA A 140 -1.24 0.86 46.95
C ALA A 140 -1.63 0.07 45.68
N GLY A 141 -2.92 -0.28 45.55
CA GLY A 141 -3.44 -1.09 44.44
C GLY A 141 -3.86 -0.29 43.20
N VAL A 142 -3.73 1.04 43.20
CA VAL A 142 -4.08 1.90 42.07
C VAL A 142 -2.87 2.72 41.64
N THR A 143 -2.44 2.57 40.39
CA THR A 143 -1.38 3.38 39.78
C THR A 143 -2.01 4.34 38.78
N GLU A 144 -1.62 5.61 38.84
CA GLU A 144 -2.10 6.62 37.90
C GLU A 144 -1.21 6.67 36.65
N GLY A 145 -1.83 6.48 35.48
CA GLY A 145 -1.24 6.80 34.19
C GLY A 145 -1.81 8.13 33.69
N THR A 146 -1.04 9.22 33.82
CA THR A 146 -1.45 10.51 33.24
C THR A 146 -0.95 10.59 31.79
N SER A 147 -1.86 10.88 30.85
CA SER A 147 -1.49 11.20 29.46
C SER A 147 -0.60 12.46 29.40
N PRO A 148 0.44 12.50 28.53
CA PRO A 148 1.32 13.67 28.39
C PRO A 148 0.57 14.96 28.02
N ARG A 149 0.99 16.07 28.64
CA ARG A 149 0.38 17.42 28.58
C ARG A 149 0.57 18.07 27.20
N PRO A 150 -0.47 18.73 26.67
CA PRO A 150 -0.36 20.20 26.58
C PRO A 150 -1.51 20.95 27.27
N ASP A 151 -1.16 22.13 27.78
CA ASP A 151 -1.89 23.07 28.67
C ASP A 151 -3.18 23.70 28.10
N VAL A 152 -3.77 23.09 27.07
CA VAL A 152 -4.91 23.68 26.35
C VAL A 152 -6.14 22.82 26.59
N GLN A 153 -7.11 23.38 27.31
CA GLN A 153 -8.46 22.83 27.41
C GLN A 153 -8.97 22.57 25.99
N ARG A 154 -9.37 21.32 25.71
CA ARG A 154 -9.91 21.00 24.39
C ARG A 154 -11.19 21.81 24.14
N PRO A 155 -11.40 22.31 22.91
CA PRO A 155 -12.61 23.03 22.57
C PRO A 155 -13.84 22.16 22.86
N GLY A 156 -14.82 22.71 23.59
CA GLY A 156 -16.04 22.00 24.01
C GLY A 156 -16.06 21.51 25.47
N GLY A 157 -15.07 21.86 26.31
CA GLY A 157 -15.11 21.56 27.75
C GLY A 157 -14.97 20.08 28.11
N GLN A 158 -14.59 19.23 27.14
CA GLN A 158 -14.28 17.83 27.38
C GLN A 158 -12.97 17.70 28.15
N THR A 159 -13.03 17.06 29.31
CA THR A 159 -11.86 16.83 30.14
C THR A 159 -11.05 15.64 29.61
N ARG A 160 -9.72 15.71 29.66
CA ARG A 160 -8.86 14.58 29.28
C ARG A 160 -9.11 13.39 30.21
N PRO A 161 -9.18 12.15 29.68
CA PRO A 161 -9.34 10.97 30.50
C PRO A 161 -8.16 10.81 31.46
N VAL A 162 -8.44 10.33 32.66
CA VAL A 162 -7.44 9.84 33.59
C VAL A 162 -7.47 8.32 33.52
N ILE A 163 -6.32 7.67 33.33
CA ILE A 163 -6.23 6.22 33.31
C ILE A 163 -5.74 5.76 34.67
N ALA A 164 -6.54 4.94 35.35
CA ALA A 164 -6.11 4.28 36.57
C ALA A 164 -5.89 2.79 36.29
N CYS A 165 -4.71 2.30 36.62
CA CYS A 165 -4.36 0.88 36.54
C CYS A 165 -4.63 0.25 37.91
N PHE A 166 -5.51 -0.75 37.96
CA PHE A 166 -5.81 -1.51 39.16
C PHE A 166 -4.91 -2.74 39.26
N HIS A 167 -4.44 -3.07 40.45
CA HIS A 167 -3.59 -4.25 40.62
C HIS A 167 -4.35 -5.56 40.33
N ARG A 168 -5.66 -5.60 40.58
CA ARG A 168 -6.51 -6.76 40.34
C ARG A 168 -7.53 -6.48 39.25
N HIS A 169 -7.60 -7.36 38.27
CA HIS A 169 -8.59 -7.31 37.19
C HIS A 169 -10.04 -7.27 37.69
N GLU A 170 -10.34 -7.97 38.77
CA GLU A 170 -11.68 -7.99 39.37
C GLU A 170 -12.14 -6.60 39.81
N GLN A 171 -11.23 -5.77 40.32
CA GLN A 171 -11.53 -4.41 40.76
C GLN A 171 -11.92 -3.54 39.57
N ALA A 172 -11.14 -3.59 38.49
CA ALA A 172 -11.45 -2.88 37.24
C ALA A 172 -12.80 -3.35 36.67
N ARG A 173 -13.04 -4.66 36.60
CA ARG A 173 -14.29 -5.23 36.09
C ARG A 173 -15.52 -4.84 36.92
N GLN A 174 -15.41 -4.89 38.25
CA GLN A 174 -16.49 -4.44 39.15
C GLN A 174 -16.81 -2.97 38.90
N LEU A 175 -15.77 -2.12 38.83
CA LEU A 175 -15.93 -0.70 38.59
C LEU A 175 -16.59 -0.40 37.24
N LEU A 176 -16.23 -1.10 36.17
CA LEU A 176 -16.83 -0.96 34.84
C LEU A 176 -18.28 -1.46 34.78
N THR A 177 -18.64 -2.42 35.64
CA THR A 177 -20.00 -2.98 35.70
C THR A 177 -20.92 -2.16 36.60
N ALA A 178 -20.37 -1.48 37.61
CA ALA A 178 -21.14 -0.77 38.63
C ALA A 178 -22.09 0.32 38.07
N PRO A 179 -21.74 1.11 37.04
CA PRO A 179 -22.68 2.05 36.43
C PRO A 179 -23.89 1.38 35.77
N ARG A 180 -23.76 0.12 35.34
CA ARG A 180 -24.87 -0.65 34.74
C ARG A 180 -25.85 -1.15 35.80
N THR A 181 -25.39 -1.38 37.02
CA THR A 181 -26.21 -1.89 38.14
C THR A 181 -26.77 -0.77 39.00
N HIS A 182 -25.98 0.28 39.27
CA HIS A 182 -26.34 1.37 40.19
C HIS A 182 -26.75 2.67 39.49
N GLY A 183 -26.62 2.73 38.16
CA GLY A 183 -26.92 3.93 37.37
C GLY A 183 -25.70 4.86 37.20
N PRO A 184 -25.91 6.02 36.55
CA PRO A 184 -24.82 6.93 36.22
C PRO A 184 -24.25 7.60 37.46
N TYR A 185 -22.92 7.67 37.53
CA TYR A 185 -22.23 8.33 38.63
C TYR A 185 -22.00 9.82 38.36
N LEU A 186 -22.13 10.62 39.42
CA LEU A 186 -21.94 12.06 39.39
C LEU A 186 -20.74 12.46 40.26
N TYR A 187 -19.86 13.27 39.70
CA TYR A 187 -18.76 13.92 40.41
C TYR A 187 -18.90 15.43 40.22
N GLU A 188 -19.04 16.20 41.31
CA GLU A 188 -19.26 17.66 41.26
C GLU A 188 -20.39 18.08 40.29
N ASN A 189 -21.53 17.36 40.33
CA ASN A 189 -22.67 17.54 39.42
C ASN A 189 -22.38 17.28 37.92
N ARG A 190 -21.26 16.63 37.59
CA ARG A 190 -20.91 16.19 36.23
C ARG A 190 -20.98 14.67 36.13
N LYS A 191 -21.45 14.17 34.99
CA LYS A 191 -21.49 12.72 34.72
C LYS A 191 -20.07 12.17 34.61
N LEU A 192 -19.71 11.26 35.51
CA LEU A 192 -18.47 10.50 35.49
C LEU A 192 -18.68 9.27 34.60
N LYS A 193 -17.96 9.19 33.48
CA LYS A 193 -17.97 8.01 32.59
C LYS A 193 -16.73 7.17 32.85
N MET A 194 -16.93 5.90 33.15
CA MET A 194 -15.88 4.90 33.31
C MET A 194 -15.88 4.02 32.07
N VAL A 195 -14.73 3.87 31.41
CA VAL A 195 -14.59 3.11 30.16
C VAL A 195 -13.39 2.19 30.28
N PRO A 196 -13.49 0.92 29.82
CA PRO A 196 -12.30 0.08 29.67
C PRO A 196 -11.28 0.73 28.73
N ASP A 197 -10.01 0.63 29.08
CA ASP A 197 -8.90 0.97 28.19
C ASP A 197 -8.62 -0.24 27.28
N PHE A 198 -8.70 -0.04 25.97
CA PHE A 198 -8.49 -1.09 24.97
C PHE A 198 -7.39 -0.66 24.01
N SER A 199 -6.67 -1.64 23.45
CA SER A 199 -5.77 -1.40 22.32
C SER A 199 -6.52 -0.74 21.15
N GLN A 200 -5.75 -0.12 20.26
CA GLN A 200 -6.32 0.50 19.07
C GLN A 200 -7.09 -0.53 18.22
N ASP A 201 -6.51 -1.71 18.00
CA ASP A 201 -7.12 -2.79 17.22
C ASP A 201 -8.46 -3.24 17.79
N ILE A 202 -8.56 -3.42 19.12
CA ILE A 202 -9.86 -3.74 19.75
C ILE A 202 -10.83 -2.58 19.58
N ASN A 203 -10.40 -1.33 19.76
CA ASN A 203 -11.30 -0.19 19.59
C ASN A 203 -11.83 -0.09 18.16
N GLU A 204 -11.02 -0.36 17.15
CA GLU A 204 -11.42 -0.41 15.75
C GLU A 204 -12.41 -1.55 15.49
N ARG A 205 -12.11 -2.78 15.97
CA ARG A 205 -13.02 -3.93 15.87
C ARG A 205 -14.36 -3.68 16.56
N ARG A 206 -14.35 -3.05 17.74
CA ARG A 206 -15.56 -2.67 18.48
C ARG A 206 -16.33 -1.56 17.77
N GLY A 207 -15.64 -0.58 17.19
CA GLY A 207 -16.24 0.47 16.36
C GLY A 207 -16.94 -0.12 15.15
N ALA A 208 -16.28 -1.04 14.44
CA ALA A 208 -16.86 -1.77 13.31
C ALA A 208 -18.07 -2.59 13.72
N PHE A 209 -18.01 -3.31 14.86
CA PHE A 209 -19.14 -4.08 15.37
C PHE A 209 -20.34 -3.18 15.74
N LEU A 210 -20.11 -2.03 16.35
CA LEU A 210 -21.16 -1.07 16.69
C LEU A 210 -21.76 -0.35 15.47
N ALA A 211 -21.00 -0.26 14.38
CA ALA A 211 -21.48 0.30 13.12
C ALA A 211 -22.43 -0.64 12.36
N LEU A 212 -22.46 -1.93 12.71
CA LEU A 212 -23.41 -2.87 12.13
C LEU A 212 -24.83 -2.56 12.63
N PRO A 213 -25.85 -2.55 11.74
CA PRO A 213 -27.24 -2.42 12.17
C PRO A 213 -27.58 -3.59 13.12
N PRO A 214 -28.33 -3.33 14.22
CA PRO A 214 -28.64 -4.37 15.18
C PRO A 214 -29.32 -5.53 14.46
N PRO A 215 -28.88 -6.79 14.65
CA PRO A 215 -29.57 -7.93 14.08
C PRO A 215 -31.00 -7.91 14.61
N ASN A 216 -31.98 -7.98 13.70
CA ASN A 216 -33.43 -7.97 13.98
C ASN A 216 -33.74 -8.64 15.32
N THR A 217 -33.83 -7.83 16.38
CA THR A 217 -34.01 -8.34 17.73
C THR A 217 -35.49 -8.21 18.03
N PRO A 218 -36.23 -9.32 18.22
CA PRO A 218 -37.56 -9.24 18.80
C PRO A 218 -37.44 -8.57 20.18
N ILE A 219 -38.37 -7.67 20.44
CA ILE A 219 -38.54 -6.84 21.63
C ILE A 219 -38.13 -7.63 22.89
N GLY A 220 -36.96 -7.34 23.49
CA GLY A 220 -36.59 -7.97 24.77
C GLY A 220 -35.12 -7.93 25.18
N HIS A 221 -34.16 -7.87 24.25
CA HIS A 221 -32.74 -7.84 24.62
C HIS A 221 -32.08 -6.51 24.23
N GLN A 222 -31.87 -5.66 25.23
CA GLN A 222 -31.01 -4.47 25.12
C GLN A 222 -29.61 -4.90 24.68
N VAL A 223 -29.24 -4.53 23.46
CA VAL A 223 -27.83 -4.43 23.08
C VAL A 223 -27.19 -3.41 24.02
N CYS A 224 -26.18 -3.84 24.78
CA CYS A 224 -25.48 -2.99 25.75
C CYS A 224 -24.80 -1.81 25.04
N SER A 225 -25.48 -0.66 25.01
CA SER A 225 -24.91 0.63 24.64
C SER A 225 -23.84 1.06 25.67
N VAL A 226 -22.69 1.55 25.19
CA VAL A 226 -21.50 1.94 25.97
C VAL A 226 -21.49 3.43 26.31
#